data_AF-X1PWU7-F1
#
_entry.id   AF-X1PWU7-F1
#
_cell.length_a   1.000
_cell.length_b   1.000
_cell.length_c   1.000
_cell.angle_alpha   90.00
_cell.angle_beta   90.00
_cell.angle_gamma   90.00
#
_symmetry.space_group_name_H-M   'P 1'
#
loop_
_entity.id
_entity.type
_entity.pdbx_description
1 polymer ?
#
loop_
_entity_poly.entity_id
_entity_poly.type
_entity_poly.pdbx_seq_one_letter_code
_entity_poly.pdbx_strand_id
1 'polypeptide(L)'
;MSQNEYKEGTKSPLVKQMYDGGWPSANELKTVHEQFLLQRAVQSYMMTLPTLNVIGMRDGSEAEFGAGYNVLPIWKDRMDSRALVPTPNADVIYSMSYLDLKEHGPLVVYAPPKVIGMFTDFYQRTLTDVGAAGPDRARGGLYLLLPPDYEGTLPDGYFTFKSKTFNVFLF
;
A
#
# COMPACT_ATOMS: atom_id res chain seq x y z
N MET A 1 -23.01 43.10 -26.54
CA MET A 1 -23.80 42.27 -25.60
C MET A 1 -23.38 42.67 -24.19
N SER A 2 -24.32 43.15 -23.39
CA SER A 2 -24.09 43.77 -22.08
C SER A 2 -23.71 42.73 -21.02
N GLN A 3 -22.80 43.11 -20.11
CA GLN A 3 -22.24 42.26 -19.05
C GLN A 3 -23.21 41.96 -17.88
N ASN A 4 -24.52 42.20 -18.01
CA ASN A 4 -25.43 42.34 -16.86
C ASN A 4 -26.48 41.25 -16.66
N GLU A 5 -26.35 40.06 -17.27
CA GLU A 5 -27.38 39.00 -17.13
C GLU A 5 -26.86 37.65 -16.58
N TYR A 6 -25.85 37.66 -15.72
CA TYR A 6 -25.59 36.50 -14.86
C TYR A 6 -26.49 36.56 -13.63
N LYS A 7 -27.66 35.92 -13.74
CA LYS A 7 -28.68 35.71 -12.70
C LYS A 7 -28.07 35.65 -11.29
N GLU A 8 -28.53 36.55 -10.42
CA GLU A 8 -28.18 36.75 -9.01
C GLU A 8 -28.37 35.53 -8.07
N GLY A 9 -28.88 34.40 -8.57
CA GLY A 9 -29.47 33.34 -7.77
C GLY A 9 -28.55 32.20 -7.30
N THR A 10 -27.29 32.11 -7.72
CA THR A 10 -26.47 30.89 -7.47
C THR A 10 -25.03 31.16 -7.04
N LYS A 11 -24.73 32.33 -6.45
CA LYS A 11 -23.39 32.60 -5.91
C LYS A 11 -23.28 32.08 -4.48
N SER A 12 -22.30 31.21 -4.24
CA SER A 12 -21.95 30.69 -2.91
C SER A 12 -21.84 31.85 -1.89
N PRO A 13 -22.37 31.70 -0.66
CA PRO A 13 -22.23 32.71 0.39
C PRO A 13 -20.79 33.18 0.60
N LEU A 14 -19.82 32.28 0.43
CA LEU A 14 -18.39 32.59 0.54
C LEU A 14 -17.91 33.53 -0.58
N VAL A 15 -18.41 33.35 -1.81
CA VAL A 15 -18.06 34.23 -2.94
C VAL A 15 -18.67 35.62 -2.76
N LYS A 16 -19.87 35.72 -2.20
CA LYS A 16 -20.47 37.00 -1.83
C LYS A 16 -19.65 37.72 -0.77
N GLN A 17 -19.23 37.02 0.27
CA GLN A 17 -18.43 37.59 1.36
C GLN A 17 -17.03 38.04 0.93
N MET A 18 -16.34 37.25 0.09
CA MET A 18 -14.94 37.49 -0.26
C MET A 18 -14.77 38.38 -1.49
N TYR A 19 -15.73 38.38 -2.42
CA TYR A 19 -15.58 39.02 -3.72
C TYR A 19 -16.76 39.93 -4.11
N ASP A 20 -17.67 40.25 -3.17
CA ASP A 20 -18.90 41.02 -3.44
C ASP A 20 -19.76 40.42 -4.57
N GLY A 21 -19.75 39.08 -4.65
CA GLY A 21 -20.39 38.35 -5.73
C GLY A 21 -19.64 38.41 -7.07
N GLY A 22 -18.49 39.07 -7.16
CA GLY A 22 -17.57 38.97 -8.29
C GLY A 22 -16.82 37.64 -8.34
N TRP A 23 -16.02 37.46 -9.38
CA TRP A 23 -15.02 36.38 -9.45
C TRP A 23 -13.67 36.87 -8.91
N PRO A 24 -12.84 35.99 -8.33
CA PRO A 24 -11.47 36.35 -7.94
C PRO A 24 -10.65 36.76 -9.17
N SER A 25 -9.61 37.57 -8.96
CA SER A 25 -8.70 37.94 -10.05
C SER A 25 -7.99 36.72 -10.63
N ALA A 26 -7.55 36.79 -11.89
CA ALA A 26 -6.78 35.69 -12.51
C ALA A 26 -5.52 35.32 -11.70
N ASN A 27 -4.84 36.30 -11.12
CA ASN A 27 -3.67 36.08 -10.26
C ASN A 27 -4.05 35.35 -8.96
N GLU A 28 -5.16 35.73 -8.34
CA GLU A 28 -5.63 35.08 -7.12
C GLU A 28 -6.09 33.65 -7.36
N LEU A 29 -6.82 33.40 -8.46
CA LEU A 29 -7.19 32.05 -8.89
C LEU A 29 -5.95 31.17 -9.07
N LYS A 30 -4.89 31.69 -9.69
CA LYS A 30 -3.61 30.98 -9.84
C LYS A 30 -3.02 30.62 -8.47
N THR A 31 -2.92 31.60 -7.56
CA THR A 31 -2.38 31.38 -6.21
C THR A 31 -3.18 30.36 -5.41
N VAL A 32 -4.51 30.45 -5.41
CA VAL A 32 -5.38 29.49 -4.70
C VAL A 32 -5.22 28.09 -5.28
N HIS A 33 -5.13 27.96 -6.61
CA HIS A 33 -4.92 26.67 -7.25
C HIS A 33 -3.55 26.07 -6.90
N GLU A 34 -2.48 26.88 -6.90
CA GLU A 34 -1.14 26.45 -6.48
C GLU A 34 -1.14 25.97 -5.02
N GLN A 35 -1.77 26.71 -4.11
CA GLN A 35 -1.91 26.33 -2.71
C GLN A 35 -2.73 25.05 -2.54
N PHE A 36 -3.81 24.91 -3.30
CA PHE A 36 -4.62 23.68 -3.28
C PHE A 36 -3.79 22.46 -3.72
N LEU A 37 -3.01 22.59 -4.81
CA LEU A 37 -2.13 21.51 -5.25
C LEU A 37 -1.05 21.18 -4.23
N LEU A 38 -0.44 22.19 -3.60
CA LEU A 38 0.55 21.97 -2.54
C LEU A 38 -0.05 21.20 -1.36
N GLN A 39 -1.22 21.62 -0.87
CA GLN A 39 -1.93 20.93 0.21
C GLN A 39 -2.26 19.49 -0.17
N ARG A 40 -2.75 19.26 -1.40
CA ARG A 40 -3.06 17.92 -1.90
C ARG A 40 -1.80 17.06 -2.00
N ALA A 41 -0.67 17.60 -2.45
CA ALA A 41 0.59 16.88 -2.52
C ALA A 41 1.07 16.43 -1.13
N VAL A 42 1.05 17.33 -0.14
CA VAL A 42 1.43 17.02 1.24
C VAL A 42 0.50 15.94 1.83
N GLN A 43 -0.82 16.09 1.67
CA GLN A 43 -1.78 15.10 2.18
C GLN A 43 -1.60 13.73 1.51
N SER A 44 -1.42 13.69 0.19
CA SER A 44 -1.14 12.44 -0.53
C SER A 44 0.10 11.75 0.01
N TYR A 45 1.22 12.47 0.18
CA TYR A 45 2.46 11.92 0.74
C TYR A 45 2.24 11.29 2.12
N MET A 46 1.60 12.03 3.03
CA MET A 46 1.34 11.55 4.39
C MET A 46 0.42 10.32 4.41
N MET A 47 -0.61 10.30 3.57
CA MET A 47 -1.56 9.19 3.48
C MET A 47 -0.96 7.92 2.84
N THR A 48 0.14 8.04 2.09
CA THR A 48 0.79 6.91 1.40
C THR A 48 2.10 6.47 2.03
N LEU A 49 2.47 6.97 3.21
CA LEU A 49 3.71 6.58 3.90
C LEU A 49 3.90 5.05 4.04
N PRO A 50 2.89 4.24 4.43
CA PRO A 50 3.05 2.79 4.51
C PRO A 50 3.41 2.15 3.17
N THR A 51 2.84 2.66 2.09
CA THR A 51 3.10 2.16 0.73
C THR A 51 4.47 2.58 0.23
N LEU A 52 4.88 3.82 0.46
CA LEU A 52 6.23 4.28 0.16
C LEU A 52 7.28 3.43 0.89
N ASN A 53 7.00 3.06 2.14
CA ASN A 53 7.86 2.18 2.92
C ASN A 53 8.03 0.79 2.26
N VAL A 54 6.92 0.11 1.96
CA VAL A 54 6.98 -1.23 1.35
C VAL A 54 7.58 -1.21 -0.05
N ILE A 55 7.28 -0.18 -0.86
CA ILE A 55 7.91 0.01 -2.18
C ILE A 55 9.43 0.22 -2.04
N GLY A 56 9.87 1.07 -1.10
CA GLY A 56 11.30 1.30 -0.88
C GLY A 56 12.03 0.02 -0.45
N MET A 57 11.42 -0.79 0.42
CA MET A 57 11.99 -2.09 0.80
C MET A 57 11.98 -3.08 -0.37
N ARG A 58 10.92 -3.12 -1.19
CA ARG A 58 10.86 -3.94 -2.41
C ARG A 58 11.99 -3.56 -3.36
N ASP A 59 12.05 -2.31 -3.77
CA ASP A 59 12.98 -1.85 -4.81
C ASP A 59 14.44 -2.07 -4.37
N GLY A 60 14.75 -1.79 -3.10
CA GLY A 60 16.07 -2.06 -2.53
C GLY A 60 16.40 -3.55 -2.47
N SER A 61 15.44 -4.38 -2.05
CA SER A 61 15.59 -5.84 -2.02
C SER A 61 15.76 -6.43 -3.40
N GLU A 62 14.99 -6.00 -4.38
CA GLU A 62 15.06 -6.48 -5.77
C GLU A 62 16.37 -6.09 -6.43
N ALA A 63 16.87 -4.87 -6.17
CA ALA A 63 18.16 -4.41 -6.67
C ALA A 63 19.34 -5.23 -6.13
N GLU A 64 19.27 -5.67 -4.87
CA GLU A 64 20.36 -6.42 -4.22
C GLU A 64 20.26 -7.94 -4.44
N PHE A 65 19.05 -8.49 -4.35
CA PHE A 65 18.85 -9.95 -4.28
C PHE A 65 18.12 -10.53 -5.50
N GLY A 66 17.62 -9.67 -6.41
CA GLY A 66 16.80 -10.06 -7.56
C GLY A 66 15.30 -9.99 -7.28
N ALA A 67 14.52 -9.97 -8.36
CA ALA A 67 13.06 -9.86 -8.33
C ALA A 67 12.35 -11.18 -8.67
N GLY A 68 11.08 -11.28 -8.27
CA GLY A 68 10.17 -12.37 -8.64
C GLY A 68 9.55 -13.08 -7.44
N TYR A 69 8.38 -13.68 -7.66
CA TYR A 69 7.61 -14.39 -6.63
C TYR A 69 8.37 -15.55 -5.96
N ASN A 70 9.40 -16.08 -6.63
CA ASN A 70 10.23 -17.20 -6.18
C ASN A 70 11.53 -16.75 -5.50
N VAL A 71 11.72 -15.44 -5.28
CA VAL A 71 12.87 -14.88 -4.56
C VAL A 71 12.43 -14.48 -3.15
N LEU A 72 13.00 -15.16 -2.15
CA LEU A 72 12.78 -14.87 -0.73
C LEU A 72 14.15 -14.67 -0.05
N PRO A 73 14.63 -13.42 0.05
CA PRO A 73 15.79 -13.10 0.84
C PRO A 73 15.61 -13.51 2.30
N ILE A 74 16.68 -14.04 2.89
CA ILE A 74 16.73 -14.45 4.30
C ILE A 74 18.00 -13.83 4.90
N TRP A 75 17.83 -13.05 5.95
CA TRP A 75 18.96 -12.53 6.74
C TRP A 75 19.41 -13.64 7.69
N LYS A 76 20.41 -14.42 7.27
CA LYS A 76 20.89 -15.59 8.03
C LYS A 76 21.53 -15.23 9.38
N ASP A 77 22.08 -14.03 9.46
CA ASP A 77 22.54 -13.41 10.69
C ASP A 77 21.51 -12.41 11.20
N ARG A 78 21.57 -12.09 12.49
CA ARG A 78 20.74 -11.05 13.10
C ARG A 78 20.99 -9.71 12.41
N MET A 79 19.90 -9.02 12.07
CA MET A 79 20.00 -7.67 11.51
C MET A 79 20.65 -6.71 12.50
N ASP A 80 21.45 -5.80 11.98
CA ASP A 80 22.02 -4.67 12.72
C ASP A 80 21.77 -3.35 11.97
N SER A 81 22.39 -2.26 12.41
CA SER A 81 22.20 -0.91 11.83
C SER A 81 22.60 -0.79 10.35
N ARG A 82 23.26 -1.79 9.77
CA ARG A 82 23.60 -1.83 8.34
C ARG A 82 22.43 -2.32 7.49
N ALA A 83 21.46 -3.03 8.08
CA ALA A 83 20.28 -3.47 7.37
C ALA A 83 19.35 -2.27 7.08
N LEU A 84 19.07 -2.02 5.81
CA LEU A 84 18.16 -0.97 5.36
C LEU A 84 16.71 -1.46 5.38
N VAL A 85 16.28 -1.93 6.55
CA VAL A 85 14.90 -2.27 6.87
C VAL A 85 14.46 -1.31 8.00
N PRO A 86 13.26 -0.73 7.97
CA PRO A 86 12.82 0.16 9.05
C PRO A 86 12.56 -0.62 10.35
N THR A 87 13.27 -0.23 11.41
CA THR A 87 13.09 -0.73 12.79
C THR A 87 13.02 -2.27 12.89
N PRO A 88 13.99 -3.02 12.31
CA PRO A 88 13.96 -4.46 12.38
C PRO A 88 14.26 -4.93 13.81
N ASN A 89 13.71 -6.07 14.18
CA ASN A 89 14.13 -6.74 15.41
C ASN A 89 15.52 -7.38 15.23
N ALA A 90 16.44 -7.11 16.16
CA ALA A 90 17.80 -7.67 16.14
C ALA A 90 17.92 -9.08 16.78
N ASP A 91 16.81 -9.65 17.28
CA ASP A 91 16.83 -10.94 17.98
C ASP A 91 16.32 -12.12 17.15
N VAL A 92 15.62 -11.85 16.04
CA VAL A 92 15.00 -12.88 15.19
C VAL A 92 15.56 -12.84 13.77
N ILE A 93 15.47 -13.98 13.10
CA ILE A 93 15.82 -14.13 11.69
C ILE A 93 14.62 -13.74 10.84
N TYR A 94 14.85 -12.85 9.88
CA TYR A 94 13.81 -12.38 8.96
C TYR A 94 13.94 -13.01 7.58
N SER A 95 12.78 -13.16 6.95
CA SER A 95 12.64 -13.38 5.52
C SER A 95 11.50 -12.50 5.02
N MET A 96 11.70 -11.79 3.93
CA MET A 96 10.70 -10.86 3.40
C MET A 96 10.57 -11.03 1.90
N SER A 97 9.36 -10.95 1.37
CA SER A 97 9.14 -10.97 -0.10
C SER A 97 7.98 -10.07 -0.49
N TYR A 98 7.95 -9.72 -1.77
CA TYR A 98 7.05 -8.74 -2.35
C TYR A 98 6.36 -9.39 -3.54
N LEU A 99 5.12 -9.81 -3.33
CA LEU A 99 4.40 -10.67 -4.26
C LEU A 99 3.53 -9.82 -5.18
N ASP A 100 3.76 -9.89 -6.49
CA ASP A 100 2.94 -9.20 -7.50
C ASP A 100 1.88 -10.15 -8.10
N LEU A 101 0.66 -10.02 -7.60
CA LEU A 101 -0.50 -10.79 -8.05
C LEU A 101 -1.06 -10.25 -9.39
N LYS A 102 -0.68 -9.05 -9.84
CA LYS A 102 -1.06 -8.56 -11.17
C LYS A 102 -0.25 -9.26 -12.24
N GLU A 103 1.04 -9.40 -12.01
CA GLU A 103 1.96 -10.04 -12.95
C GLU A 103 1.78 -11.57 -12.95
N HIS A 104 1.69 -12.18 -11.77
CA HIS A 104 1.73 -13.64 -11.65
C HIS A 104 0.37 -14.29 -11.42
N GLY A 105 -0.67 -13.51 -11.16
CA GLY A 105 -1.98 -14.03 -10.77
C GLY A 105 -1.98 -14.59 -9.34
N PRO A 106 -2.88 -15.54 -9.03
CA PRO A 106 -2.90 -16.22 -7.74
C PRO A 106 -1.56 -16.87 -7.37
N LEU A 107 -1.10 -16.67 -6.13
CA LEU A 107 0.14 -17.26 -5.63
C LEU A 107 -0.12 -18.14 -4.42
N VAL A 108 0.58 -19.27 -4.34
CA VAL A 108 0.59 -20.14 -3.17
C VAL A 108 1.90 -19.98 -2.42
N VAL A 109 1.82 -19.67 -1.13
CA VAL A 109 2.98 -19.60 -0.23
C VAL A 109 2.92 -20.78 0.74
N TYR A 110 3.99 -21.58 0.79
CA TYR A 110 4.15 -22.61 1.81
C TYR A 110 4.81 -22.02 3.05
N ALA A 111 4.08 -22.03 4.16
CA ALA A 111 4.64 -21.70 5.47
C ALA A 111 5.00 -23.01 6.20
N PRO A 112 6.29 -23.23 6.56
CA PRO A 112 6.66 -24.38 7.35
C PRO A 112 6.14 -24.25 8.79
N PRO A 113 6.07 -25.36 9.56
CA PRO A 113 5.66 -25.29 10.96
C PRO A 113 6.57 -24.37 11.79
N LYS A 114 6.00 -23.79 12.86
CA LYS A 114 6.71 -22.96 13.87
C LYS A 114 7.30 -21.64 13.37
N VAL A 115 6.96 -21.18 12.17
CA VAL A 115 7.26 -19.80 11.75
C VAL A 115 6.21 -18.84 12.34
N ILE A 116 6.60 -17.59 12.49
CA ILE A 116 5.72 -16.48 12.83
C ILE A 116 5.90 -15.47 11.70
N GLY A 117 4.79 -14.96 11.19
CA GLY A 117 4.80 -14.00 10.11
C GLY A 117 3.42 -13.41 9.87
N MET A 118 3.29 -12.62 8.82
CA MET A 118 2.02 -12.11 8.37
C MET A 118 2.05 -11.80 6.87
N PHE A 119 0.86 -11.80 6.27
CA PHE A 119 0.64 -11.22 4.97
C PHE A 119 -0.09 -9.88 5.13
N THR A 120 0.44 -8.84 4.51
CA THR A 120 -0.22 -7.53 4.42
C THR A 120 -0.33 -7.09 2.98
N ASP A 121 -1.27 -6.21 2.67
CA ASP A 121 -1.24 -5.53 1.39
C ASP A 121 -0.17 -4.41 1.40
N PHE A 122 0.06 -3.75 0.27
CA PHE A 122 1.07 -2.67 0.21
C PHE A 122 0.68 -1.39 0.97
N TYR A 123 -0.53 -1.29 1.53
CA TYR A 123 -0.86 -0.26 2.52
C TYR A 123 -0.60 -0.74 3.96
N GLN A 124 0.08 -1.89 4.12
CA GLN A 124 0.32 -2.59 5.38
C GLN A 124 -0.97 -2.95 6.15
N ARG A 125 -2.09 -3.16 5.44
CA ARG A 125 -3.31 -3.68 6.05
C ARG A 125 -3.22 -5.20 6.09
N THR A 126 -3.48 -5.79 7.25
CA THR A 126 -3.37 -7.23 7.47
C THR A 126 -4.36 -8.01 6.60
N LEU A 127 -3.85 -9.03 5.90
CA LEU A 127 -4.64 -10.09 5.28
C LEU A 127 -4.84 -11.24 6.28
N THR A 128 -3.75 -11.75 6.83
CA THR A 128 -3.74 -12.81 7.85
C THR A 128 -2.39 -12.88 8.56
N ASP A 129 -2.41 -13.37 9.79
CA ASP A 129 -1.22 -13.85 10.48
C ASP A 129 -0.81 -15.24 9.99
N VAL A 130 0.45 -15.60 10.23
CA VAL A 130 1.05 -16.93 10.04
C VAL A 130 1.63 -17.41 11.37
N GLY A 131 1.49 -18.70 11.68
CA GLY A 131 1.99 -19.31 12.89
C GLY A 131 0.90 -19.50 13.94
N ALA A 132 1.24 -19.30 15.21
CA ALA A 132 0.32 -19.59 16.32
C ALA A 132 -0.97 -18.75 16.27
N ALA A 133 -0.86 -17.49 15.84
CA ALA A 133 -1.98 -16.57 15.65
C ALA A 133 -2.73 -16.81 14.32
N GLY A 134 -2.05 -17.41 13.34
CA GLY A 134 -2.60 -17.70 12.02
C GLY A 134 -3.54 -18.91 11.97
N PRO A 135 -4.18 -19.15 10.82
CA PRO A 135 -5.06 -20.30 10.61
C PRO A 135 -4.31 -21.63 10.67
N ASP A 136 -3.00 -21.65 10.39
CA ASP A 136 -2.16 -22.86 10.46
C ASP A 136 -1.88 -23.30 11.91
N ARG A 137 -2.08 -22.43 12.91
CA ARG A 137 -1.86 -22.72 14.34
C ARG A 137 -0.46 -23.29 14.60
N ALA A 138 0.55 -22.71 13.96
CA ALA A 138 1.96 -23.10 14.01
C ALA A 138 2.28 -24.51 13.47
N ARG A 139 1.32 -25.18 12.81
CA ARG A 139 1.54 -26.47 12.15
C ARG A 139 2.02 -26.33 10.70
N GLY A 140 2.11 -25.10 10.18
CA GLY A 140 2.44 -24.85 8.78
C GLY A 140 1.26 -25.14 7.86
N GLY A 141 1.37 -24.71 6.61
CA GLY A 141 0.31 -24.89 5.61
C GLY A 141 0.54 -24.12 4.33
N LEU A 142 -0.40 -24.28 3.41
CA LEU A 142 -0.39 -23.59 2.12
C LEU A 142 -1.36 -22.41 2.17
N TYR A 143 -0.85 -21.21 1.93
CA TYR A 143 -1.60 -19.98 1.89
C TYR A 143 -1.83 -19.58 0.44
N LEU A 144 -3.09 -19.45 0.02
CA LEU A 144 -3.45 -19.01 -1.33
C LEU A 144 -3.81 -17.53 -1.31
N LEU A 145 -3.01 -16.73 -2.02
CA LEU A 145 -3.17 -15.29 -2.15
C LEU A 145 -3.80 -14.96 -3.50
N LEU A 146 -4.93 -14.28 -3.49
CA LEU A 146 -5.70 -13.94 -4.70
C LEU A 146 -5.66 -12.43 -4.99
N PRO A 147 -5.54 -12.02 -6.26
CA PRO A 147 -5.65 -10.61 -6.62
C PRO A 147 -7.06 -10.05 -6.37
N PRO A 148 -7.21 -8.72 -6.23
CA PRO A 148 -8.49 -8.07 -5.93
C PRO A 148 -9.57 -8.30 -7.00
N ASP A 149 -9.19 -8.64 -8.23
CA ASP A 149 -10.07 -8.91 -9.37
C ASP A 149 -10.22 -10.41 -9.68
N TYR A 150 -9.80 -11.32 -8.77
CA TYR A 150 -9.98 -12.75 -8.98
C TYR A 150 -11.45 -13.18 -8.91
N GLU A 151 -11.94 -13.81 -9.99
CA GLU A 151 -13.31 -14.33 -10.15
C GLU A 151 -13.33 -15.85 -10.47
N GLY A 152 -12.19 -16.54 -10.33
CA GLY A 152 -12.08 -17.97 -10.60
C GLY A 152 -12.63 -18.84 -9.47
N THR A 153 -12.66 -20.16 -9.69
CA THR A 153 -13.05 -21.15 -8.69
C THR A 153 -11.99 -21.29 -7.60
N LEU A 154 -12.42 -21.29 -6.34
CA LEU A 154 -11.53 -21.48 -5.20
C LEU A 154 -11.18 -22.97 -5.03
N PRO A 155 -9.89 -23.35 -5.08
CA PRO A 155 -9.50 -24.72 -4.79
C PRO A 155 -9.53 -24.99 -3.27
N ASP A 156 -9.86 -26.22 -2.90
CA ASP A 156 -9.77 -26.71 -1.53
C ASP A 156 -8.32 -26.97 -1.10
N GLY A 157 -8.07 -27.04 0.21
CA GLY A 157 -6.76 -27.43 0.77
C GLY A 157 -5.81 -26.27 1.07
N TYR A 158 -6.26 -25.02 0.90
CA TYR A 158 -5.48 -23.81 1.16
C TYR A 158 -6.14 -22.91 2.23
N PHE A 159 -5.32 -22.15 2.94
CA PHE A 159 -5.78 -20.96 3.65
C PHE A 159 -5.86 -19.80 2.66
N THR A 160 -7.05 -19.51 2.16
CA THR A 160 -7.26 -18.60 1.03
C THR A 160 -7.62 -17.19 1.46
N PHE A 161 -6.93 -16.19 0.91
CA PHE A 161 -7.13 -14.77 1.20
C PHE A 161 -7.11 -13.94 -0.09
N LYS A 162 -8.10 -13.05 -0.26
CA LYS A 162 -8.16 -12.09 -1.37
C LYS A 162 -7.60 -10.74 -0.92
N SER A 163 -6.51 -10.31 -1.56
CA SER A 163 -5.89 -9.02 -1.27
C SER A 163 -6.75 -7.86 -1.79
N LYS A 164 -6.71 -6.71 -1.11
CA LYS A 164 -7.33 -5.46 -1.58
C LYS A 164 -6.45 -4.71 -2.60
N THR A 165 -5.19 -5.11 -2.76
CA THR A 165 -4.27 -4.57 -3.77
C THR A 165 -3.62 -5.71 -4.55
N PHE A 166 -3.02 -5.39 -5.68
CA PHE A 166 -2.29 -6.39 -6.48
C PHE A 166 -0.98 -6.83 -5.87
N ASN A 167 -0.39 -6.05 -4.97
CA ASN A 167 0.84 -6.43 -4.29
C ASN A 167 0.59 -6.86 -2.84
N VAL A 168 1.27 -7.92 -2.41
CA VAL A 168 1.23 -8.44 -1.03
C VAL A 168 2.65 -8.43 -0.48
N PHE A 169 2.81 -7.91 0.73
CA PHE A 169 4.04 -8.01 1.49
C PHE A 169 3.98 -9.25 2.38
N LEU A 170 4.95 -10.13 2.20
CA LEU A 170 5.23 -11.29 3.04
C LEU A 170 6.30 -10.89 4.05
N PHE A 171 5.96 -11.03 5.33
CA PHE A 171 6.81 -10.75 6.48
C PHE A 171 6.89 -11.96 7.41
#